data_AF-M5C912-F1
#
_entry.id   AF-M5C912-F1
#
_cell.length_a   1.000
_cell.length_b   1.000
_cell.length_c   1.000
_cell.angle_alpha   90.00
_cell.angle_beta   90.00
_cell.angle_gamma   90.00
#
_symmetry.space_group_name_H-M   'P 1'
#
loop_
_entity.id
_entity.type
_entity.pdbx_description
1 polymer ?
#
loop_
_entity_poly.entity_id
_entity_poly.type
_entity_poly.pdbx_seq_one_letter_code
_entity_poly.pdbx_strand_id
1 'polypeptide(L)'
;MGGGSLFLDDFVIRVYLPQLEEKVSNLFHQAVGGLDAFQEDTHSVRISEQPLVKASMQLMALINSLCIMLQATPLHRENYARLILGVIIQFYQRCYERFLDLVSRSAFSGEISSIAAKWAQRPEVAACLGELYSTPLHEIPQRRTLCKQETRVELTFLANAVVEKDDLLPHVRDLTALGSLYRSLTWFITQLLGMKLILNDASATTNDARASPKPPPSPRSPAQVPSSPFSPRIPLEVIQSSNIPSDSLRLPLSRAMAQRFDAIMKTYDQLAELTLSTIRIDVRCRVMHYLHTGIQSENYRIDQECREPDPFVQDLNTSLIACDDAINGVLPEVERRFIFDGIGGLVEHLLVSNSRLIRFANDFGIQKMLRNLSALRQNLKTITGLPEDSELSQAQAYYNLFSLGPTPMLERIRNDQVFGFEEYKSMLNLQCGVDQALADNVRLSGAPQQASDREYNDYLIELHALAIDDWS
;
A
#
# COMPACT_ATOMS: atom_id res chain seq x y z
N MET A 1 -22.44 26.17 54.46
CA MET A 1 -21.22 25.42 54.08
C MET A 1 -21.06 25.40 52.55
N GLY A 2 -20.85 26.56 51.89
CA GLY A 2 -20.80 26.66 50.42
C GLY A 2 -19.53 27.28 49.82
N GLY A 3 -18.64 27.87 50.64
CA GLY A 3 -17.48 28.61 50.13
C GLY A 3 -16.27 27.76 49.71
N GLY A 4 -16.05 26.60 50.33
CA GLY A 4 -14.88 25.75 50.03
C GLY A 4 -14.95 25.04 48.68
N SER A 5 -16.15 24.65 48.23
CA SER A 5 -16.37 24.02 46.92
C SER A 5 -16.13 25.02 45.78
N LEU A 6 -16.67 26.24 45.90
CA LEU A 6 -16.45 27.32 44.93
C LEU A 6 -14.98 27.76 44.86
N PHE A 7 -14.26 27.79 45.99
CA PHE A 7 -12.83 28.13 46.00
C PHE A 7 -11.98 27.04 45.34
N LEU A 8 -12.26 25.75 45.60
CA LEU A 8 -11.56 24.64 44.95
C LEU A 8 -11.83 24.61 43.45
N ASP A 9 -13.08 24.81 43.03
CA ASP A 9 -13.48 24.87 41.62
C ASP A 9 -12.78 26.04 40.90
N ASP A 10 -12.76 27.23 41.51
CA ASP A 10 -12.08 28.41 40.98
C ASP A 10 -10.56 28.24 40.92
N PHE A 11 -9.95 27.63 41.95
CA PHE A 11 -8.53 27.28 41.96
C PHE A 11 -8.18 26.27 40.86
N VAL A 12 -9.00 25.23 40.68
CA VAL A 12 -8.72 24.21 39.66
C VAL A 12 -8.81 24.81 38.27
N ILE A 13 -9.81 25.64 38.01
CA ILE A 13 -10.00 26.28 36.69
C ILE A 13 -8.95 27.35 36.42
N ARG A 14 -8.62 28.22 37.39
CA ARG A 14 -7.76 29.38 37.14
C ARG A 14 -6.27 29.11 37.34
N VAL A 15 -5.91 28.10 38.13
CA VAL A 15 -4.51 27.86 38.53
C VAL A 15 -4.04 26.49 38.08
N TYR A 16 -4.73 25.42 38.49
CA TYR A 16 -4.26 24.06 38.26
C TYR A 16 -4.35 23.64 36.78
N LEU A 17 -5.50 23.86 36.12
CA LEU A 17 -5.70 23.46 34.72
C LEU A 17 -4.73 24.17 33.76
N PRO A 18 -4.51 25.50 33.84
CA PRO A 18 -3.50 26.17 33.02
C PRO A 18 -2.08 25.61 33.23
N GLN A 19 -1.69 25.31 34.47
CA GLN A 19 -0.39 24.69 34.77
C GLN A 19 -0.29 23.26 34.21
N LEU A 20 -1.40 22.51 34.28
CA LEU A 20 -1.47 21.18 33.70
C LEU A 20 -1.37 21.24 32.17
N GLU A 21 -2.05 22.18 31.52
CA GLU A 21 -1.97 22.42 30.08
C GLU A 21 -0.53 22.76 29.65
N GLU A 22 0.15 23.66 30.36
CA GLU A 22 1.56 24.00 30.11
C GLU A 22 2.46 22.76 30.26
N LYS A 23 2.27 21.98 31.33
CA LYS A 23 3.05 20.76 31.56
C LYS A 23 2.81 19.71 30.47
N VAL A 24 1.55 19.52 30.05
CA VAL A 24 1.20 18.60 28.95
C VAL A 24 1.82 19.07 27.64
N SER A 25 1.78 20.37 27.34
CA SER A 25 2.43 20.94 26.17
C SER A 25 3.94 20.69 26.17
N ASN A 26 4.61 20.89 27.31
CA ASN A 26 6.05 20.64 27.44
C ASN A 26 6.40 19.16 27.25
N LEU A 27 5.64 18.24 27.86
CA LEU A 27 5.84 16.81 27.68
C LEU A 27 5.57 16.37 26.24
N PHE A 28 4.55 16.94 25.59
CA PHE A 28 4.26 16.70 24.18
C PHE A 28 5.43 17.13 23.28
N HIS A 29 5.93 18.35 23.46
CA HIS A 29 7.07 18.85 22.68
C HIS A 29 8.34 18.06 22.93
N GLN A 30 8.57 17.59 24.15
CA GLN A 30 9.69 16.68 24.45
C GLN A 30 9.56 15.35 23.71
N ALA A 31 8.35 14.80 23.64
CA ALA A 31 8.09 13.51 23.03
C ALA A 31 8.19 13.52 21.50
N VAL A 32 7.80 14.62 20.85
CA VAL A 32 7.73 14.71 19.38
C VAL A 32 8.86 15.57 18.78
N GLY A 33 9.47 16.46 19.56
CA GLY A 33 10.52 17.37 19.09
C GLY A 33 11.92 16.76 19.01
N GLY A 34 12.13 15.55 19.54
CA GLY A 34 13.41 14.85 19.43
C GLY A 34 13.70 14.42 17.98
N LEU A 35 14.97 14.52 17.55
CA LEU A 35 15.41 14.01 16.24
C LEU A 35 15.17 12.49 16.09
N ASP A 36 15.03 11.79 17.22
CA ASP A 36 14.76 10.37 17.33
C ASP A 36 13.30 10.04 17.68
N ALA A 37 12.39 11.03 17.69
CA ALA A 37 10.99 10.84 18.05
C ALA A 37 10.28 9.76 17.20
N PHE A 38 10.63 9.70 15.91
CA PHE A 38 10.10 8.73 14.95
C PHE A 38 11.04 7.54 14.70
N GLN A 39 12.05 7.33 15.56
CA GLN A 39 12.84 6.09 15.57
C GLN A 39 12.16 5.02 16.41
N GLU A 40 12.54 3.76 16.17
CA GLU A 40 12.05 2.61 16.91
C GLU A 40 12.42 2.71 18.40
N ASP A 41 11.46 2.37 19.26
CA ASP A 41 11.66 2.26 20.70
C ASP A 41 12.12 0.85 21.07
N THR A 42 13.26 0.73 21.74
CA THR A 42 13.78 -0.55 22.25
C THR A 42 12.79 -1.26 23.19
N HIS A 43 11.92 -0.50 23.87
CA HIS A 43 10.95 -1.05 24.81
C HIS A 43 9.62 -1.49 24.17
N SER A 44 9.38 -1.22 22.88
CA SER A 44 8.10 -1.53 22.22
C SER A 44 7.81 -3.02 22.14
N VAL A 45 8.84 -3.86 22.10
CA VAL A 45 8.75 -5.33 22.00
C VAL A 45 7.95 -5.95 23.16
N ARG A 46 7.85 -5.26 24.30
CA ARG A 46 7.07 -5.74 25.45
C ARG A 46 5.56 -5.68 25.25
N ILE A 47 5.09 -4.86 24.31
CA ILE A 47 3.67 -4.55 24.14
C ILE A 47 3.17 -4.68 22.69
N SER A 48 4.08 -4.87 21.74
CA SER A 48 3.79 -5.06 20.32
C SER A 48 4.84 -6.00 19.72
N GLU A 49 4.40 -6.87 18.81
CA GLU A 49 5.29 -7.77 18.07
C GLU A 49 6.22 -7.02 17.12
N GLN A 50 5.72 -5.98 16.46
CA GLN A 50 6.50 -5.10 15.58
C GLN A 50 6.93 -3.82 16.32
N PRO A 51 8.07 -3.20 15.96
CA PRO A 51 8.59 -2.01 16.61
C PRO A 51 7.64 -0.82 16.48
N LEU A 52 7.57 -0.02 17.54
CA LEU A 52 6.77 1.21 17.59
C LEU A 52 7.70 2.42 17.70
N VAL A 53 7.26 3.58 17.22
CA VAL A 53 8.04 4.81 17.35
C VAL A 53 8.02 5.35 18.79
N LYS A 54 9.12 5.94 19.23
CA LYS A 54 9.24 6.48 20.61
C LYS A 54 8.13 7.49 20.94
N ALA A 55 7.78 8.37 19.99
CA ALA A 55 6.73 9.37 20.18
C ALA A 55 5.37 8.73 20.53
N SER A 56 4.95 7.66 19.85
CA SER A 56 3.66 7.01 20.15
C SER A 56 3.63 6.40 21.55
N MET A 57 4.74 5.82 21.98
CA MET A 57 4.89 5.22 23.31
C MET A 57 4.79 6.27 24.42
N GLN A 58 5.57 7.35 24.29
CA GLN A 58 5.60 8.44 25.27
C GLN A 58 4.28 9.19 25.36
N LEU A 59 3.64 9.46 24.22
CA LEU A 59 2.34 10.14 24.19
C LEU A 59 1.21 9.26 24.70
N MET A 60 1.24 7.94 24.48
CA MET A 60 0.28 7.04 25.09
C MET A 60 0.43 7.03 26.62
N ALA A 61 1.66 7.03 27.14
CA ALA A 61 1.90 7.14 28.58
C ALA A 61 1.39 8.48 29.17
N LEU A 62 1.54 9.58 28.43
CA LEU A 62 0.98 10.88 28.79
C LEU A 62 -0.56 10.84 28.83
N ILE A 63 -1.20 10.27 27.82
CA ILE A 63 -2.67 10.11 27.75
C ILE A 63 -3.17 9.24 28.91
N ASN A 64 -2.50 8.12 29.19
CA ASN A 64 -2.83 7.25 30.33
C ASN A 64 -2.72 8.00 31.66
N SER A 65 -1.68 8.81 31.84
CA SER A 65 -1.51 9.64 33.04
C SER A 65 -2.63 10.67 33.20
N LEU A 66 -3.06 11.30 32.09
CA LEU A 66 -4.19 12.22 32.07
C LEU A 66 -5.52 11.51 32.40
N CYS A 67 -5.71 10.27 31.94
CA CYS A 67 -6.86 9.44 32.30
C CYS A 67 -6.88 9.07 33.79
N ILE A 68 -5.73 8.75 34.39
CA ILE A 68 -5.63 8.49 35.84
C ILE A 68 -6.02 9.76 36.63
N MET A 69 -5.50 10.92 36.24
CA MET A 69 -5.83 12.19 36.89
C MET A 69 -7.31 12.55 36.75
N LEU A 70 -7.90 12.27 35.59
CA LEU A 70 -9.34 12.44 35.32
C LEU A 70 -10.20 11.56 36.24
N GLN A 71 -9.80 10.31 36.50
CA GLN A 71 -10.49 9.42 37.43
C GLN A 71 -10.39 9.91 38.87
N ALA A 72 -9.25 10.47 39.27
CA ALA A 72 -9.05 11.05 40.60
C ALA A 72 -9.83 12.35 40.83
N THR A 73 -10.07 13.16 39.78
CA THR A 73 -10.73 14.48 39.87
C THR A 73 -11.90 14.61 38.89
N PRO A 74 -13.07 14.01 39.18
CA PRO A 74 -14.17 13.88 38.22
C PRO A 74 -14.97 15.18 37.96
N LEU A 75 -14.72 16.26 38.70
CA LEU A 75 -15.47 17.52 38.61
C LEU A 75 -15.19 18.30 37.31
N HIS A 76 -14.01 18.10 36.70
CA HIS A 76 -13.58 18.85 35.50
C HIS A 76 -13.40 17.95 34.27
N ARG A 77 -14.21 16.89 34.15
CA ARG A 77 -14.07 15.87 33.10
C ARG A 77 -13.90 16.44 31.69
N GLU A 78 -14.65 17.48 31.37
CA GLU A 78 -14.63 18.08 30.05
C GLU A 78 -13.29 18.75 29.74
N ASN A 79 -12.65 19.40 30.72
CA ASN A 79 -11.36 20.06 30.53
C ASN A 79 -10.25 19.03 30.27
N TYR A 80 -10.18 17.96 31.08
CA TYR A 80 -9.24 16.86 30.86
C TYR A 80 -9.47 16.15 29.52
N ALA A 81 -10.72 15.87 29.17
CA ALA A 81 -11.03 15.21 27.92
C ALA A 81 -10.69 16.11 26.70
N ARG A 82 -10.82 17.44 26.81
CA ARG A 82 -10.34 18.38 25.77
C ARG A 82 -8.82 18.35 25.67
N LEU A 83 -8.11 18.31 26.78
CA LEU A 83 -6.65 18.23 26.81
C LEU A 83 -6.12 16.93 26.16
N ILE A 84 -6.75 15.79 26.48
CA ILE A 84 -6.44 14.49 25.87
C ILE A 84 -6.72 14.51 24.37
N LEU A 85 -7.87 15.02 23.94
CA LEU A 85 -8.17 15.18 22.52
C LEU A 85 -7.17 16.11 21.82
N GLY A 86 -6.71 17.16 22.50
CA GLY A 86 -5.66 18.05 21.99
C GLY A 86 -4.36 17.31 21.71
N VAL A 87 -3.89 16.47 22.65
CA VAL A 87 -2.70 15.62 22.47
C VAL A 87 -2.87 14.67 21.28
N ILE A 88 -4.05 14.02 21.16
CA ILE A 88 -4.34 13.11 20.04
C ILE A 88 -4.32 13.85 18.70
N ILE A 89 -4.96 15.03 18.60
CA ILE A 89 -4.99 15.82 17.37
C ILE A 89 -3.59 16.29 16.98
N GLN A 90 -2.80 16.80 17.94
CA GLN A 90 -1.45 17.27 17.66
C GLN A 90 -0.53 16.11 17.25
N PHE A 91 -0.69 14.93 17.82
CA PHE A 91 0.08 13.76 17.39
C PHE A 91 -0.25 13.35 15.96
N TYR A 92 -1.53 13.38 15.57
CA TYR A 92 -1.93 13.12 14.18
C TYR A 92 -1.22 14.05 13.20
N GLN A 93 -1.20 15.36 13.50
CA GLN A 93 -0.53 16.35 12.65
C GLN A 93 0.95 16.01 12.47
N ARG A 94 1.62 15.58 13.53
CA ARG A 94 3.03 15.19 13.51
C ARG A 94 3.29 13.90 12.73
N CYS A 95 2.39 12.92 12.83
CA CYS A 95 2.46 11.73 11.98
C CYS A 95 2.26 12.08 10.50
N TYR A 96 1.36 13.00 10.19
CA TYR A 96 1.12 13.44 8.81
C TYR A 96 2.30 14.24 8.25
N GLU A 97 2.88 15.17 9.02
CA GLU A 97 4.12 15.86 8.68
C GLU A 97 5.25 14.86 8.41
N ARG A 98 5.40 13.85 9.29
CA ARG A 98 6.40 12.80 9.09
C ARG A 98 6.16 12.00 7.82
N PHE A 99 4.91 11.67 7.50
CA PHE A 99 4.56 11.01 6.24
C PHE A 99 4.98 11.89 5.05
N LEU A 100 4.64 13.18 5.06
CA LEU A 100 5.01 14.11 4.00
C LEU A 100 6.53 14.22 3.83
N ASP A 101 7.29 14.31 4.91
CA ASP A 101 8.76 14.35 4.87
C ASP A 101 9.36 13.11 4.21
N LEU A 102 8.75 11.93 4.41
CA LEU A 102 9.22 10.67 3.84
C LEU A 102 8.93 10.53 2.34
N VAL A 103 7.82 11.14 1.86
CA VAL A 103 7.40 11.06 0.45
C VAL A 103 7.81 12.27 -0.40
N SER A 104 8.42 13.27 0.24
CA SER A 104 8.91 14.50 -0.39
C SER A 104 10.43 14.45 -0.55
N ARG A 105 10.93 14.87 -1.71
CA ARG A 105 12.38 14.91 -2.00
C ARG A 105 13.07 16.15 -1.46
N SER A 106 12.34 17.26 -1.33
CA SER A 106 12.85 18.53 -0.82
C SER A 106 11.93 19.06 0.28
N ALA A 107 12.50 19.18 1.47
CA ALA A 107 11.86 19.82 2.63
C ALA A 107 11.40 21.27 2.34
N PHE A 108 11.91 21.90 1.28
CA PHE A 108 11.62 23.28 0.93
C PHE A 108 10.44 23.47 -0.03
N SER A 109 10.07 22.44 -0.80
CA SER A 109 8.98 22.57 -1.78
C SER A 109 7.60 22.25 -1.20
N GLY A 110 7.53 21.41 -0.15
CA GLY A 110 6.26 20.92 0.40
C GLY A 110 5.43 20.08 -0.57
N GLU A 111 5.90 19.86 -1.80
CA GLU A 111 5.22 19.05 -2.80
C GLU A 111 5.64 17.60 -2.68
N ILE A 112 4.64 16.72 -2.61
CA ILE A 112 4.83 15.27 -2.66
C ILE A 112 5.53 14.96 -3.98
N SER A 113 6.74 14.41 -3.90
CA SER A 113 7.54 14.12 -5.10
C SER A 113 7.29 12.70 -5.57
N SER A 114 7.15 11.76 -4.64
CA SER A 114 6.94 10.34 -4.95
C SER A 114 5.65 10.13 -5.74
N ILE A 115 5.75 9.46 -6.89
CA ILE A 115 4.58 9.09 -7.69
C ILE A 115 3.67 8.12 -6.92
N ALA A 116 4.24 7.26 -6.08
CA ALA A 116 3.51 6.31 -5.26
C ALA A 116 2.56 7.02 -4.28
N ALA A 117 3.05 8.05 -3.58
CA ALA A 117 2.23 8.83 -2.66
C ALA A 117 1.15 9.66 -3.39
N LYS A 118 1.42 10.14 -4.62
CA LYS A 118 0.42 10.81 -5.47
C LYS A 118 -0.68 9.86 -5.91
N TRP A 119 -0.32 8.65 -6.34
CA TRP A 119 -1.26 7.63 -6.78
C TRP A 119 -2.08 7.07 -5.63
N ALA A 120 -1.49 6.90 -4.45
CA ALA A 120 -2.20 6.43 -3.25
C ALA A 120 -3.35 7.37 -2.81
N GLN A 121 -3.28 8.65 -3.16
CA GLN A 121 -4.35 9.63 -2.89
C GLN A 121 -5.47 9.63 -3.93
N ARG A 122 -5.30 8.92 -5.05
CA ARG A 122 -6.31 8.86 -6.12
C ARG A 122 -7.45 7.94 -5.70
N PRO A 123 -8.72 8.37 -5.79
CA PRO A 123 -9.86 7.57 -5.34
C PRO A 123 -9.99 6.25 -6.10
N GLU A 124 -9.58 6.20 -7.37
CA GLU A 124 -9.64 5.01 -8.21
C GLU A 124 -8.72 3.90 -7.67
N VAL A 125 -7.50 4.25 -7.27
CA VAL A 125 -6.55 3.30 -6.68
C VAL A 125 -6.92 3.01 -5.23
N ALA A 126 -7.27 4.01 -4.44
CA ALA A 126 -7.66 3.83 -3.04
C ALA A 126 -8.85 2.85 -2.91
N ALA A 127 -9.87 2.95 -3.77
CA ALA A 127 -10.99 2.02 -3.78
C ALA A 127 -10.55 0.58 -4.13
N CYS A 128 -9.72 0.43 -5.17
CA CYS A 128 -9.19 -0.87 -5.59
C CYS A 128 -8.34 -1.53 -4.50
N LEU A 129 -7.46 -0.76 -3.86
CA LEU A 129 -6.58 -1.23 -2.78
C LEU A 129 -7.35 -1.55 -1.51
N GLY A 130 -8.37 -0.75 -1.19
CA GLY A 130 -9.26 -0.99 -0.07
C GLY A 130 -10.05 -2.30 -0.23
N GLU A 131 -10.56 -2.57 -1.43
CA GLU A 131 -11.20 -3.85 -1.73
C GLU A 131 -10.20 -5.00 -1.63
N LEU A 132 -9.02 -4.87 -2.24
CA LEU A 132 -7.95 -5.87 -2.18
C LEU A 132 -7.50 -6.18 -0.75
N TYR A 133 -7.37 -5.16 0.11
CA TYR A 133 -7.00 -5.36 1.50
C TYR A 133 -8.11 -6.08 2.30
N SER A 134 -9.38 -5.81 1.97
CA SER A 134 -10.52 -6.50 2.58
C SER A 134 -10.72 -7.93 2.10
N THR A 135 -10.28 -8.28 0.89
CA THR A 135 -10.42 -9.64 0.38
C THR A 135 -9.53 -10.61 1.19
N PRO A 136 -10.08 -11.65 1.84
CA PRO A 136 -9.30 -12.64 2.58
C PRO A 136 -8.18 -13.27 1.74
N LEU A 137 -7.04 -13.59 2.38
CA LEU A 137 -5.86 -14.15 1.69
C LEU A 137 -6.11 -15.48 0.97
N HIS A 138 -7.15 -16.24 1.35
CA HIS A 138 -7.49 -17.51 0.72
C HIS A 138 -8.34 -17.35 -0.55
N GLU A 139 -8.93 -16.17 -0.80
CA GLU A 139 -9.74 -15.89 -1.99
C GLU A 139 -8.84 -15.49 -3.19
N ILE A 140 -7.91 -16.39 -3.53
CA ILE A 140 -6.86 -16.16 -4.55
C ILE A 140 -7.42 -15.66 -5.89
N PRO A 141 -8.53 -16.21 -6.46
CA PRO A 141 -9.04 -15.76 -7.75
C PRO A 141 -9.54 -14.31 -7.74
N GLN A 142 -10.19 -13.88 -6.65
CA GLN A 142 -10.69 -12.51 -6.51
C GLN A 142 -9.53 -11.55 -6.33
N ARG A 143 -8.57 -11.87 -5.46
CA ARG A 143 -7.35 -11.08 -5.27
C ARG A 143 -6.58 -10.91 -6.58
N ARG A 144 -6.42 -11.99 -7.36
CA ARG A 144 -5.79 -11.94 -8.69
C ARG A 144 -6.52 -10.99 -9.65
N THR A 145 -7.85 -10.95 -9.60
CA THR A 145 -8.66 -10.04 -10.42
C THR A 145 -8.44 -8.58 -10.00
N LEU A 146 -8.41 -8.31 -8.70
CA LEU A 146 -8.15 -6.98 -8.14
C LEU A 146 -6.72 -6.50 -8.44
N CYS A 147 -5.71 -7.37 -8.33
CA CYS A 147 -4.33 -7.05 -8.74
C CYS A 147 -4.23 -6.72 -10.24
N LYS A 148 -5.00 -7.40 -11.10
CA LYS A 148 -5.08 -7.05 -12.53
C LYS A 148 -5.76 -5.70 -12.75
N GLN A 149 -6.80 -5.39 -11.98
CA GLN A 149 -7.48 -4.09 -12.01
C GLN A 149 -6.54 -2.97 -11.57
N GLU A 150 -5.81 -3.15 -10.48
CA GLU A 150 -4.78 -2.22 -9.99
C GLU A 150 -3.74 -1.94 -11.08
N THR A 151 -3.16 -2.98 -11.69
CA THR A 151 -2.21 -2.83 -12.80
C THR A 151 -2.80 -1.97 -13.93
N ARG A 152 -4.06 -2.19 -14.32
CA ARG A 152 -4.71 -1.36 -15.35
C ARG A 152 -4.86 0.11 -14.95
N VAL A 153 -5.25 0.37 -13.70
CA VAL A 153 -5.43 1.74 -13.20
C VAL A 153 -4.08 2.47 -13.17
N GLU A 154 -3.02 1.85 -12.65
CA GLU A 154 -1.68 2.44 -12.61
C GLU A 154 -1.11 2.72 -14.00
N LEU A 155 -1.28 1.78 -14.95
CA LEU A 155 -0.86 2.00 -16.34
C LEU A 155 -1.66 3.12 -17.02
N THR A 156 -2.94 3.28 -16.66
CA THR A 156 -3.77 4.40 -17.15
C THR A 156 -3.23 5.74 -16.63
N PHE A 157 -2.70 5.79 -15.40
CA PHE A 157 -2.09 7.00 -14.85
C PHE A 157 -0.78 7.37 -15.57
N LEU A 158 0.01 6.37 -15.97
CA LEU A 158 1.20 6.61 -16.78
C LEU A 158 0.83 7.10 -18.19
N ALA A 159 -0.21 6.55 -18.80
CA ALA A 159 -0.54 6.76 -20.21
C ALA A 159 0.68 6.50 -21.12
N ASN A 160 1.41 7.56 -21.51
CA ASN A 160 2.64 7.48 -22.31
C ASN A 160 3.91 7.85 -21.51
N ALA A 161 3.77 8.27 -20.25
CA ALA A 161 4.88 8.55 -19.37
C ALA A 161 5.53 7.25 -18.86
N VAL A 162 6.73 7.38 -18.32
CA VAL A 162 7.51 6.30 -17.75
C VAL A 162 7.81 6.65 -16.30
N VAL A 163 7.88 5.63 -15.43
CA VAL A 163 8.35 5.84 -14.07
C VAL A 163 9.86 6.06 -14.13
N GLU A 164 10.31 7.26 -13.77
CA GLU A 164 11.73 7.55 -13.67
C GLU A 164 12.28 7.18 -12.29
N LYS A 165 13.60 7.06 -12.17
CA LYS A 165 14.26 6.86 -10.87
C LYS A 165 13.93 8.01 -9.91
N ASP A 166 13.62 9.18 -10.46
CA ASP A 166 13.29 10.38 -9.72
C ASP A 166 11.89 10.40 -9.11
N ASP A 167 11.01 9.52 -9.58
CA ASP A 167 9.65 9.36 -9.08
C ASP A 167 9.54 8.40 -7.88
N LEU A 168 10.58 7.60 -7.65
CA LEU A 168 10.63 6.57 -6.62
C LEU A 168 11.05 7.13 -5.25
N LEU A 169 10.68 6.42 -4.18
CA LEU A 169 11.27 6.66 -2.87
C LEU A 169 12.79 6.37 -2.95
N PRO A 170 13.64 7.33 -2.58
CA PRO A 170 15.07 7.27 -2.87
C PRO A 170 15.79 6.18 -2.07
N HIS A 171 15.35 5.91 -0.85
CA HIS A 171 16.03 4.98 0.04
C HIS A 171 15.08 3.95 0.64
N VAL A 172 15.58 2.72 0.76
CA VAL A 172 14.88 1.60 1.42
C VAL A 172 14.54 1.92 2.89
N ARG A 173 15.36 2.73 3.58
CA ARG A 173 15.08 3.20 4.94
C ARG A 173 13.77 4.00 5.06
N ASP A 174 13.35 4.64 3.96
CA ASP A 174 12.11 5.41 3.94
C ASP A 174 10.91 4.45 3.98
N LEU A 175 11.02 3.27 3.37
CA LEU A 175 10.03 2.19 3.50
C LEU A 175 9.97 1.65 4.92
N THR A 176 11.11 1.43 5.57
CA THR A 176 11.15 1.03 6.99
C THR A 176 10.45 2.07 7.86
N ALA A 177 10.77 3.36 7.67
CA ALA A 177 10.16 4.44 8.44
C ALA A 177 8.64 4.57 8.19
N LEU A 178 8.17 4.41 6.95
CA LEU A 178 6.74 4.35 6.62
C LEU A 178 6.07 3.14 7.27
N GLY A 179 6.74 1.97 7.29
CA GLY A 179 6.25 0.77 7.95
C GLY A 179 6.12 0.94 9.47
N SER A 180 7.14 1.49 10.14
CA SER A 180 7.08 1.82 11.57
C SER A 180 6.02 2.86 11.87
N LEU A 181 5.81 3.85 10.98
CA LEU A 181 4.74 4.84 11.10
C LEU A 181 3.36 4.17 11.02
N TYR A 182 3.11 3.35 10.00
CA TYR A 182 1.87 2.58 9.85
C TYR A 182 1.59 1.75 11.11
N ARG A 183 2.60 1.02 11.59
CA ARG A 183 2.46 0.16 12.78
C ARG A 183 2.13 0.98 14.03
N SER A 184 2.79 2.12 14.19
CA SER A 184 2.55 3.02 15.32
C SER A 184 1.18 3.65 15.28
N LEU A 185 0.68 4.04 14.10
CA LEU A 185 -0.67 4.55 13.89
C LEU A 185 -1.72 3.51 14.30
N THR A 186 -1.64 2.30 13.73
CA THR A 186 -2.62 1.23 13.99
C THR A 186 -2.62 0.77 15.45
N TRP A 187 -1.44 0.68 16.08
CA TRP A 187 -1.34 0.41 17.51
C TRP A 187 -1.97 1.53 18.34
N PHE A 188 -1.67 2.79 18.05
CA PHE A 188 -2.19 3.94 18.78
C PHE A 188 -3.72 4.02 18.68
N ILE A 189 -4.30 3.81 17.49
CA ILE A 189 -5.75 3.70 17.27
C ILE A 189 -6.35 2.61 18.16
N THR A 190 -5.74 1.43 18.18
CA THR A 190 -6.23 0.28 18.97
C THR A 190 -6.26 0.61 20.47
N GLN A 191 -5.19 1.21 20.99
CA GLN A 191 -5.14 1.62 22.40
C GLN A 191 -6.21 2.68 22.72
N LEU A 192 -6.33 3.70 21.88
CA LEU A 192 -7.32 4.77 22.08
C LEU A 192 -8.76 4.26 22.05
N LEU A 193 -9.09 3.37 21.10
CA LEU A 193 -10.41 2.75 21.02
C LEU A 193 -10.70 1.89 22.26
N GLY A 194 -9.71 1.16 22.77
CA GLY A 194 -9.84 0.37 23.99
C GLY A 194 -10.13 1.21 25.25
N MET A 195 -9.70 2.47 25.28
CA MET A 195 -9.94 3.39 26.39
C MET A 195 -11.29 4.13 26.31
N LYS A 196 -11.95 4.12 25.14
CA LYS A 196 -13.15 4.92 24.90
C LYS A 196 -14.34 4.36 25.69
N LEU A 197 -14.92 5.19 26.56
CA LEU A 197 -16.19 4.91 27.22
C LEU A 197 -17.22 5.99 26.88
N ILE A 198 -18.31 5.58 26.23
CA ILE A 198 -19.44 6.46 25.95
C ILE A 198 -20.34 6.50 27.19
N LEU A 199 -20.47 7.66 27.81
CA LEU A 199 -21.44 7.88 28.89
C LEU A 199 -22.85 7.96 28.30
N ASN A 200 -23.48 6.81 28.06
CA ASN A 200 -24.93 6.72 27.84
C ASN A 200 -25.55 5.96 29.03
N ASP A 201 -26.50 6.63 29.70
CA ASP A 201 -27.35 6.17 30.81
C ASP A 201 -26.70 5.90 32.18
N ALA A 202 -26.15 6.95 32.79
CA ALA A 202 -26.13 7.06 34.25
C ALA A 202 -27.53 7.47 34.78
N SER A 203 -28.53 6.63 34.53
CA SER A 203 -29.80 6.64 35.27
C SER A 203 -30.50 5.29 35.13
N ALA A 204 -29.96 4.25 35.80
CA ALA A 204 -30.72 3.10 36.33
C ALA A 204 -29.83 2.22 37.23
N THR A 205 -29.36 2.75 38.36
CA THR A 205 -29.00 1.91 39.51
C THR A 205 -29.82 2.34 40.72
N THR A 206 -31.07 1.90 40.72
CA THR A 206 -31.82 1.67 41.96
C THR A 206 -32.51 0.33 41.85
N ASN A 207 -32.22 -0.53 42.83
CA ASN A 207 -32.75 -1.87 43.04
C ASN A 207 -34.26 -1.99 42.77
N ASP A 208 -34.68 -3.05 42.08
CA ASP A 208 -35.63 -3.99 42.69
C ASP A 208 -35.77 -5.29 41.87
N ALA A 209 -35.75 -6.41 42.58
CA ALA A 209 -36.01 -7.74 42.06
C ALA A 209 -37.52 -8.01 42.02
N ARG A 210 -38.12 -8.16 40.83
CA ARG A 210 -39.26 -9.10 40.63
C ARG A 210 -39.56 -9.38 39.15
N ALA A 211 -40.14 -10.55 38.93
CA ALA A 211 -40.25 -11.32 37.70
C ALA A 211 -41.20 -10.80 36.59
N SER A 212 -40.82 -11.13 35.33
CA SER A 212 -41.64 -11.44 34.13
C SER A 212 -42.48 -10.35 33.43
N PRO A 213 -42.95 -10.52 32.16
CA PRO A 213 -42.38 -11.18 30.98
C PRO A 213 -42.36 -10.28 29.69
N LYS A 214 -41.71 -10.76 28.60
CA LYS A 214 -41.50 -10.15 27.26
C LYS A 214 -42.65 -9.29 26.66
N PRO A 215 -42.31 -8.20 25.93
CA PRO A 215 -43.07 -7.75 24.75
C PRO A 215 -42.14 -7.39 23.52
N PRO A 216 -42.64 -6.97 22.33
CA PRO A 216 -42.30 -7.55 21.00
C PRO A 216 -41.27 -6.72 20.17
N PRO A 217 -40.86 -7.18 18.96
CA PRO A 217 -39.81 -6.54 18.17
C PRO A 217 -40.37 -5.48 17.19
N SER A 218 -39.78 -4.29 17.15
CA SER A 218 -39.89 -3.32 16.03
C SER A 218 -38.78 -2.23 16.15
N PRO A 219 -38.47 -1.43 15.11
CA PRO A 219 -37.47 -1.80 14.10
C PRO A 219 -36.34 -0.75 13.91
N ARG A 220 -35.23 -1.21 13.33
CA ARG A 220 -34.19 -0.47 12.58
C ARG A 220 -33.55 0.77 13.26
N SER A 221 -32.38 0.54 13.85
CA SER A 221 -31.32 1.55 13.98
C SER A 221 -30.84 2.01 12.58
N PRO A 222 -30.44 3.28 12.39
CA PRO A 222 -29.96 3.78 11.12
C PRO A 222 -28.60 3.17 10.77
N ALA A 223 -28.41 2.93 9.47
CA ALA A 223 -27.29 2.24 8.85
C ALA A 223 -25.91 2.68 9.39
N GLN A 224 -25.07 1.70 9.72
CA GLN A 224 -23.63 1.88 9.89
C GLN A 224 -23.05 2.50 8.62
N VAL A 225 -22.35 3.62 8.78
CA VAL A 225 -21.54 4.25 7.74
C VAL A 225 -20.37 3.31 7.44
N PRO A 226 -19.97 3.09 6.17
CA PRO A 226 -18.89 2.16 5.84
C PRO A 226 -17.60 2.50 6.60
N SER A 227 -17.06 1.52 7.31
CA SER A 227 -15.74 1.55 7.95
C SER A 227 -14.65 1.38 6.90
N SER A 228 -13.46 1.98 7.11
CA SER A 228 -12.31 1.77 6.23
C SER A 228 -11.93 0.28 6.23
N PRO A 229 -11.58 -0.29 5.08
CA PRO A 229 -11.12 -1.68 4.98
C PRO A 229 -9.82 -1.94 5.75
N PHE A 230 -9.01 -0.91 6.00
CA PHE A 230 -7.74 -0.99 6.71
C PHE A 230 -7.86 -0.92 8.24
N SER A 231 -9.07 -0.79 8.78
CA SER A 231 -9.26 -0.91 10.24
C SER A 231 -8.70 -2.26 10.71
N PRO A 232 -7.90 -2.30 11.79
CA PRO A 232 -7.28 -3.53 12.26
C PRO A 232 -8.36 -4.60 12.49
N ARG A 233 -8.26 -5.74 11.77
CA ARG A 233 -9.13 -6.89 11.98
C ARG A 233 -8.80 -7.51 13.34
N ILE A 234 -9.50 -7.08 14.38
CA ILE A 234 -9.37 -7.67 15.71
C ILE A 234 -10.41 -8.79 15.81
N PRO A 235 -10.02 -10.07 15.95
CA PRO A 235 -10.87 -11.05 16.61
C PRO A 235 -11.14 -10.53 18.03
N LEU A 236 -12.41 -10.29 18.37
CA LEU A 236 -12.83 -9.83 19.71
C LEU A 236 -12.27 -10.67 20.87
N GLU A 237 -11.75 -11.87 20.58
CA GLU A 237 -11.17 -12.82 21.52
C GLU A 237 -9.80 -12.36 22.10
N VAL A 238 -9.03 -11.53 21.38
CA VAL A 238 -7.72 -11.03 21.88
C VAL A 238 -7.88 -9.93 22.94
N ILE A 239 -9.02 -9.22 22.92
CA ILE A 239 -9.38 -8.25 23.98
C ILE A 239 -9.64 -8.99 25.31
N GLN A 240 -9.93 -10.30 25.27
CA GLN A 240 -10.27 -11.10 26.45
C GLN A 240 -9.10 -11.93 27.00
N SER A 241 -8.02 -12.13 26.23
CA SER A 241 -6.90 -13.01 26.61
C SER A 241 -5.66 -12.27 27.14
N SER A 242 -5.67 -10.94 27.18
CA SER A 242 -4.72 -10.19 27.99
C SER A 242 -5.24 -10.13 29.43
N ASN A 243 -4.61 -10.89 30.33
CA ASN A 243 -4.76 -10.79 31.79
C ASN A 243 -4.29 -9.42 32.31
N ILE A 244 -4.91 -8.33 31.86
CA ILE A 244 -4.78 -7.00 32.45
C ILE A 244 -5.84 -6.95 33.57
N PRO A 245 -5.44 -6.84 34.85
CA PRO A 245 -6.39 -6.77 35.94
C PRO A 245 -7.33 -5.58 35.71
N SER A 246 -8.59 -5.80 36.03
CA SER A 246 -9.77 -4.98 35.77
C SER A 246 -9.79 -3.61 36.48
N ASP A 247 -8.81 -2.77 36.21
CA ASP A 247 -8.83 -1.30 36.36
C ASP A 247 -8.57 -0.69 34.97
N SER A 248 -9.57 -0.79 34.09
CA SER A 248 -9.48 -0.22 32.74
C SER A 248 -9.35 1.30 32.83
N LEU A 249 -8.24 1.86 32.32
CA LEU A 249 -8.10 3.29 32.07
C LEU A 249 -9.20 3.71 31.11
N ARG A 250 -10.15 4.51 31.62
CA ARG A 250 -11.36 4.90 30.90
C ARG A 250 -11.33 6.38 30.60
N LEU A 251 -11.65 6.72 29.36
CA LEU A 251 -11.88 8.08 28.92
C LEU A 251 -13.40 8.33 28.82
N PRO A 252 -14.06 8.86 29.88
CA PRO A 252 -15.46 9.23 29.82
C PRO A 252 -15.65 10.45 28.91
N LEU A 253 -16.33 10.26 27.78
CA LEU A 253 -16.60 11.32 26.82
C LEU A 253 -18.07 11.74 26.83
N SER A 254 -18.32 13.05 26.74
CA SER A 254 -19.64 13.56 26.37
C SER A 254 -19.98 13.14 24.94
N ARG A 255 -21.27 13.12 24.58
CA ARG A 255 -21.70 12.75 23.22
C ARG A 255 -20.99 13.55 22.12
N ALA A 256 -20.87 14.87 22.31
CA ALA A 256 -20.19 15.74 21.34
C ALA A 256 -18.68 15.42 21.23
N MET A 257 -18.02 15.09 22.34
CA MET A 257 -16.59 14.75 22.35
C MET A 257 -16.35 13.35 21.81
N ALA A 258 -17.25 12.40 22.05
CA ALA A 258 -17.21 11.06 21.47
C ALA A 258 -17.30 11.12 19.94
N GLN A 259 -18.17 11.98 19.39
CA GLN A 259 -18.25 12.21 17.94
C GLN A 259 -16.96 12.79 17.37
N ARG A 260 -16.33 13.76 18.06
CA ARG A 260 -15.03 14.31 17.66
C ARG A 260 -13.94 13.25 17.70
N PHE A 261 -13.90 12.47 18.78
CA PHE A 261 -12.96 11.35 18.92
C PHE A 261 -13.10 10.36 17.75
N ASP A 262 -14.33 9.98 17.40
CA ASP A 262 -14.59 9.07 16.26
C ASP A 262 -14.14 9.65 14.93
N ALA A 263 -14.36 10.94 14.70
CA ALA A 263 -13.85 11.62 13.50
C ALA A 263 -12.32 11.60 13.44
N ILE A 264 -11.64 11.81 14.57
CA ILE A 264 -10.18 11.77 14.65
C ILE A 264 -9.66 10.35 14.40
N MET A 265 -10.29 9.31 14.97
CA MET A 265 -9.88 7.92 14.71
C MET A 265 -9.97 7.59 13.21
N LYS A 266 -11.01 8.06 12.52
CA LYS A 266 -11.12 7.91 11.07
C LYS A 266 -10.00 8.60 10.30
N THR A 267 -9.54 9.79 10.72
CA THR A 267 -8.40 10.44 10.06
C THR A 267 -7.09 9.69 10.28
N TYR A 268 -6.93 9.05 11.45
CA TYR A 268 -5.80 8.15 11.69
C TYR A 268 -5.84 6.90 10.80
N ASP A 269 -7.00 6.26 10.67
CA ASP A 269 -7.20 5.11 9.77
C ASP A 269 -6.85 5.48 8.32
N GLN A 270 -7.32 6.64 7.85
CA GLN A 270 -7.00 7.15 6.52
C GLN A 270 -5.50 7.38 6.30
N LEU A 271 -4.78 7.87 7.31
CA LEU A 271 -3.33 8.04 7.21
C LEU A 271 -2.60 6.70 7.20
N ALA A 272 -3.06 5.71 7.98
CA ALA A 272 -2.50 4.37 7.96
C ALA A 272 -2.71 3.71 6.59
N GLU A 273 -3.92 3.79 6.03
CA GLU A 273 -4.27 3.31 4.68
C GLU A 273 -3.40 3.98 3.60
N LEU A 274 -3.26 5.30 3.65
CA LEU A 274 -2.41 6.05 2.73
C LEU A 274 -0.94 5.62 2.83
N THR A 275 -0.43 5.42 4.05
CA THR A 275 0.95 4.99 4.31
C THR A 275 1.21 3.61 3.73
N LEU A 276 0.35 2.64 4.02
CA LEU A 276 0.50 1.27 3.51
C LEU A 276 0.35 1.18 1.99
N SER A 277 -0.61 1.93 1.43
CA SER A 277 -0.81 2.02 -0.03
C SER A 277 0.40 2.64 -0.72
N THR A 278 1.03 3.65 -0.12
CA THR A 278 2.25 4.27 -0.65
C THR A 278 3.40 3.27 -0.73
N ILE A 279 3.60 2.44 0.30
CA ILE A 279 4.64 1.40 0.30
C ILE A 279 4.40 0.40 -0.84
N ARG A 280 3.16 -0.10 -0.97
CA ARG A 280 2.79 -1.05 -2.04
C ARG A 280 3.05 -0.47 -3.42
N ILE A 281 2.56 0.75 -3.68
CA ILE A 281 2.69 1.37 -4.99
C ILE A 281 4.17 1.69 -5.30
N ASP A 282 5.00 2.05 -4.33
CA ASP A 282 6.44 2.28 -4.56
C ASP A 282 7.16 1.00 -5.04
N VAL A 283 6.87 -0.15 -4.41
CA VAL A 283 7.40 -1.46 -4.85
C VAL A 283 6.99 -1.76 -6.30
N ARG A 284 5.73 -1.49 -6.66
CA ARG A 284 5.20 -1.68 -8.02
C ARG A 284 5.85 -0.73 -9.03
N CYS A 285 6.04 0.54 -8.65
CA CYS A 285 6.70 1.55 -9.46
C CYS A 285 8.18 1.18 -9.74
N ARG A 286 8.88 0.58 -8.78
CA ARG A 286 10.24 0.04 -9.01
C ARG A 286 10.24 -1.00 -10.11
N VAL A 287 9.31 -1.96 -10.07
CA VAL A 287 9.17 -2.99 -11.12
C VAL A 287 8.93 -2.34 -12.49
N MET A 288 8.02 -1.37 -12.56
CA MET A 288 7.74 -0.61 -13.80
C MET A 288 9.00 0.09 -14.32
N HIS A 289 9.72 0.80 -13.45
CA HIS A 289 10.94 1.54 -13.81
C HIS A 289 12.04 0.63 -14.36
N TYR A 290 12.41 -0.42 -13.61
CA TYR A 290 13.51 -1.31 -13.98
C TYR A 290 13.21 -2.10 -15.25
N LEU A 291 11.99 -2.65 -15.39
CA LEU A 291 11.65 -3.43 -16.58
C LEU A 291 11.51 -2.54 -17.82
N HIS A 292 10.92 -1.36 -17.70
CA HIS A 292 10.81 -0.43 -18.84
C HIS A 292 12.19 0.03 -19.32
N THR A 293 12.98 0.61 -18.41
CA THR A 293 14.29 1.18 -18.74
C THR A 293 15.27 0.09 -19.19
N GLY A 294 15.27 -1.04 -18.50
CA GLY A 294 16.13 -2.19 -18.80
C GLY A 294 15.90 -2.74 -20.20
N ILE A 295 14.66 -3.14 -20.51
CA ILE A 295 14.30 -3.73 -21.81
C ILE A 295 14.56 -2.76 -22.96
N GLN A 296 14.30 -1.47 -22.77
CA GLN A 296 14.56 -0.45 -23.79
C GLN A 296 16.06 -0.25 -24.06
N SER A 297 16.90 -0.33 -23.03
CA SER A 297 18.33 -0.02 -23.12
C SER A 297 19.18 -1.21 -23.60
N GLU A 298 18.71 -2.43 -23.40
CA GLU A 298 19.47 -3.64 -23.69
C GLU A 298 19.47 -4.04 -25.17
N ASN A 299 20.57 -4.64 -25.61
CA ASN A 299 20.67 -5.23 -26.95
C ASN A 299 20.26 -6.71 -26.89
N TYR A 300 19.28 -7.08 -27.71
CA TYR A 300 18.80 -8.46 -27.89
C TYR A 300 19.25 -9.09 -29.21
N ARG A 301 20.08 -8.40 -30.00
CA ARG A 301 20.78 -8.99 -31.14
C ARG A 301 22.25 -9.21 -30.77
N ILE A 302 22.53 -10.38 -30.23
CA ILE A 302 23.83 -10.72 -29.65
C ILE A 302 24.49 -11.90 -30.37
N ASP A 303 25.82 -11.91 -30.44
CA ASP A 303 26.55 -12.93 -31.21
C ASP A 303 26.85 -14.21 -30.40
N GLN A 304 26.62 -14.18 -29.09
CA GLN A 304 26.94 -15.27 -28.17
C GLN A 304 25.86 -15.43 -27.10
N GLU A 305 25.71 -16.65 -26.60
CA GLU A 305 24.77 -16.98 -25.53
C GLU A 305 25.16 -16.32 -24.19
N CYS A 306 24.25 -15.54 -23.62
CA CYS A 306 24.38 -15.01 -22.25
C CYS A 306 23.94 -16.05 -21.23
N ARG A 307 24.83 -16.39 -20.28
CA ARG A 307 24.54 -17.36 -19.21
C ARG A 307 23.95 -16.72 -17.94
N GLU A 308 24.21 -15.43 -17.77
CA GLU A 308 23.76 -14.64 -16.63
C GLU A 308 22.55 -13.78 -17.01
N PRO A 309 21.65 -13.47 -16.06
CA PRO A 309 20.58 -12.51 -16.29
C PRO A 309 21.14 -11.10 -16.47
N ASP A 310 20.39 -10.25 -17.15
CA ASP A 310 20.77 -8.86 -17.41
C ASP A 310 21.03 -8.06 -16.12
N PRO A 311 21.96 -7.08 -16.15
CA PRO A 311 22.24 -6.23 -15.00
C PRO A 311 20.99 -5.57 -14.41
N PHE A 312 20.08 -5.07 -15.26
CA PHE A 312 18.84 -4.44 -14.77
C PHE A 312 17.91 -5.42 -14.02
N VAL A 313 17.95 -6.71 -14.37
CA VAL A 313 17.20 -7.77 -13.68
C VAL A 313 17.84 -8.09 -12.34
N GLN A 314 19.18 -8.12 -12.29
CA GLN A 314 19.91 -8.28 -11.05
C GLN A 314 19.62 -7.10 -10.10
N ASP A 315 19.66 -5.86 -10.60
CA ASP A 315 19.34 -4.65 -9.85
C ASP A 315 17.90 -4.66 -9.34
N LEU A 316 16.93 -5.06 -10.17
CA LEU A 316 15.53 -5.20 -9.75
C LEU A 316 15.39 -6.25 -8.64
N ASN A 317 15.97 -7.44 -8.80
CA ASN A 317 15.93 -8.49 -7.79
C ASN A 317 16.55 -8.04 -6.46
N THR A 318 17.69 -7.35 -6.51
CA THR A 318 18.32 -6.76 -5.33
C THR A 318 17.43 -5.70 -4.70
N SER A 319 16.82 -4.83 -5.51
CA SER A 319 15.90 -3.81 -5.01
C SER A 319 14.67 -4.43 -4.33
N LEU A 320 14.10 -5.49 -4.88
CA LEU A 320 12.91 -6.15 -4.32
C LEU A 320 13.24 -6.88 -3.01
N ILE A 321 14.37 -7.59 -2.94
CA ILE A 321 14.85 -8.20 -1.69
C ILE A 321 15.07 -7.14 -0.61
N ALA A 322 15.72 -6.02 -0.97
CA ALA A 322 15.94 -4.94 -0.02
C ALA A 322 14.62 -4.34 0.50
N CYS A 323 13.59 -4.26 -0.35
CA CYS A 323 12.26 -3.85 0.10
C CYS A 323 11.64 -4.87 1.06
N ASP A 324 11.72 -6.17 0.74
CA ASP A 324 11.19 -7.25 1.58
C ASP A 324 11.86 -7.24 2.96
N ASP A 325 13.19 -7.21 3.01
CA ASP A 325 13.97 -7.13 4.26
C ASP A 325 13.58 -5.91 5.11
N ALA A 326 13.40 -4.75 4.46
CA ALA A 326 13.05 -3.50 5.13
C ALA A 326 11.65 -3.48 5.72
N ILE A 327 10.73 -4.23 5.11
CA ILE A 327 9.33 -4.35 5.51
C ILE A 327 9.15 -5.47 6.56
N ASN A 328 9.95 -6.55 6.46
CA ASN A 328 9.80 -7.75 7.27
C ASN A 328 9.82 -7.48 8.79
N GLY A 329 10.71 -6.59 9.22
CA GLY A 329 10.87 -6.24 10.63
C GLY A 329 9.80 -5.30 11.19
N VAL A 330 9.09 -4.55 10.34
CA VAL A 330 8.24 -3.41 10.79
C VAL A 330 6.76 -3.62 10.53
N LEU A 331 6.36 -4.53 9.63
CA LEU A 331 4.96 -4.81 9.31
C LEU A 331 4.52 -6.23 9.70
N PRO A 332 3.25 -6.41 10.13
CA PRO A 332 2.67 -7.74 10.34
C PRO A 332 2.47 -8.49 9.01
N GLU A 333 2.31 -9.81 9.11
CA GLU A 333 2.33 -10.70 7.94
C GLU A 333 1.25 -10.38 6.89
N VAL A 334 0.04 -9.97 7.31
CA VAL A 334 -1.06 -9.64 6.40
C VAL A 334 -0.68 -8.46 5.52
N GLU A 335 -0.11 -7.41 6.11
CA GLU A 335 0.36 -6.22 5.40
C GLU A 335 1.57 -6.50 4.51
N ARG A 336 2.49 -7.37 4.95
CA ARG A 336 3.62 -7.80 4.11
C ARG A 336 3.14 -8.52 2.85
N ARG A 337 2.23 -9.50 3.01
CA ARG A 337 1.61 -10.19 1.89
C ARG A 337 0.83 -9.22 1.00
N PHE A 338 0.12 -8.27 1.60
CA PHE A 338 -0.57 -7.22 0.87
C PHE A 338 0.37 -6.35 0.04
N ILE A 339 1.61 -6.08 0.46
CA ILE A 339 2.54 -5.25 -0.34
C ILE A 339 3.02 -5.98 -1.60
N PHE A 340 3.34 -7.28 -1.49
CA PHE A 340 3.91 -8.05 -2.61
C PHE A 340 2.87 -8.79 -3.46
N ASP A 341 1.60 -8.81 -3.07
CA ASP A 341 0.56 -9.48 -3.85
C ASP A 341 0.45 -8.88 -5.27
N GLY A 342 0.29 -9.73 -6.27
CA GLY A 342 0.12 -9.31 -7.67
C GLY A 342 1.39 -8.81 -8.37
N ILE A 343 2.56 -8.76 -7.71
CA ILE A 343 3.82 -8.36 -8.37
C ILE A 343 4.17 -9.30 -9.53
N GLY A 344 4.00 -10.62 -9.37
CA GLY A 344 4.26 -11.58 -10.46
C GLY A 344 3.41 -11.32 -11.70
N GLY A 345 2.12 -10.99 -11.51
CA GLY A 345 1.23 -10.61 -12.62
C GLY A 345 1.62 -9.29 -13.28
N LEU A 346 2.12 -8.31 -12.51
CA LEU A 346 2.66 -7.06 -13.04
C LEU A 346 3.92 -7.32 -13.88
N VAL A 347 4.86 -8.11 -13.35
CA VAL A 347 6.09 -8.50 -14.07
C VAL A 347 5.75 -9.20 -15.38
N GLU A 348 4.84 -10.17 -15.35
CA GLU A 348 4.38 -10.90 -16.54
C GLU A 348 3.82 -9.95 -17.60
N HIS A 349 2.92 -9.06 -17.19
CA HIS A 349 2.32 -8.08 -18.09
C HIS A 349 3.36 -7.12 -18.69
N LEU A 350 4.31 -6.64 -17.89
CA LEU A 350 5.36 -5.73 -18.34
C LEU A 350 6.36 -6.41 -19.28
N LEU A 351 6.73 -7.66 -19.03
CA LEU A 351 7.62 -8.42 -19.92
C LEU A 351 7.01 -8.60 -21.31
N VAL A 352 5.70 -8.81 -21.42
CA VAL A 352 5.00 -8.93 -22.70
C VAL A 352 4.79 -7.56 -23.35
N SER A 353 4.23 -6.59 -22.62
CA SER A 353 3.89 -5.27 -23.18
C SER A 353 5.12 -4.42 -23.53
N ASN A 354 6.23 -4.54 -22.79
CA ASN A 354 7.48 -3.85 -23.12
C ASN A 354 8.28 -4.54 -24.22
N SER A 355 7.83 -5.69 -24.77
CA SER A 355 8.45 -6.29 -25.95
C SER A 355 8.52 -5.31 -27.13
N ARG A 356 7.57 -4.36 -27.20
CA ARG A 356 7.52 -3.25 -28.18
C ARG A 356 8.68 -2.25 -28.08
N LEU A 357 9.48 -2.34 -27.02
CA LEU A 357 10.68 -1.52 -26.80
C LEU A 357 11.92 -2.20 -27.37
N ILE A 358 11.84 -3.49 -27.72
CA ILE A 358 12.97 -4.27 -28.22
C ILE A 358 13.14 -4.00 -29.71
N ARG A 359 14.17 -3.26 -30.11
CA ARG A 359 14.37 -2.92 -31.52
C ARG A 359 14.57 -4.13 -32.43
N PHE A 360 15.40 -5.07 -32.00
CA PHE A 360 15.71 -6.31 -32.73
C PHE A 360 16.04 -7.43 -31.75
N ALA A 361 15.72 -8.67 -32.12
CA ALA A 361 16.12 -9.87 -31.37
C ALA A 361 16.61 -10.97 -32.32
N ASN A 362 17.51 -11.82 -31.83
CA ASN A 362 17.84 -13.11 -32.43
C ASN A 362 17.64 -14.24 -31.41
N ASP A 363 17.88 -15.49 -31.81
CA ASP A 363 17.69 -16.65 -30.92
C ASP A 363 18.42 -16.51 -29.58
N PHE A 364 19.67 -16.02 -29.61
CA PHE A 364 20.44 -15.77 -28.39
C PHE A 364 19.82 -14.67 -27.52
N GLY A 365 19.28 -13.61 -28.12
CA GLY A 365 18.53 -12.56 -27.40
C GLY A 365 17.26 -13.07 -26.74
N ILE A 366 16.53 -13.97 -27.40
CA ILE A 366 15.35 -14.58 -26.80
C ILE A 366 15.74 -15.52 -25.65
N GLN A 367 16.81 -16.30 -25.81
CA GLN A 367 17.37 -17.11 -24.71
C GLN A 367 17.80 -16.25 -23.52
N LYS A 368 18.41 -15.08 -23.78
CA LYS A 368 18.74 -14.06 -22.78
C LYS A 368 17.47 -13.54 -22.07
N MET A 369 16.39 -13.24 -22.78
CA MET A 369 15.11 -12.84 -22.18
C MET A 369 14.47 -13.98 -21.34
N LEU A 370 14.53 -15.22 -21.80
CA LEU A 370 14.04 -16.38 -21.03
C LEU A 370 14.87 -16.62 -19.76
N ARG A 371 16.17 -16.27 -19.76
CA ARG A 371 17.02 -16.27 -18.58
C ARG A 371 16.59 -15.19 -17.58
N ASN A 372 16.33 -13.97 -18.06
CA ASN A 372 15.79 -12.89 -17.24
C ASN A 372 14.49 -13.30 -16.55
N LEU A 373 13.55 -13.87 -17.32
CA LEU A 373 12.28 -14.39 -16.82
C LEU A 373 12.49 -15.44 -15.73
N SER A 374 13.43 -16.36 -15.92
CA SER A 374 13.76 -17.38 -14.93
C SER A 374 14.33 -16.79 -13.63
N ALA A 375 15.19 -15.77 -13.73
CA ALA A 375 15.75 -15.09 -12.57
C ALA A 375 14.69 -14.29 -11.79
N LEU A 376 13.79 -13.60 -12.49
CA LEU A 376 12.66 -12.88 -11.88
C LEU A 376 11.72 -13.85 -11.18
N ARG A 377 11.34 -14.96 -11.82
CA ARG A 377 10.50 -16.00 -11.21
C ARG A 377 11.08 -16.53 -9.91
N GLN A 378 12.39 -16.82 -9.91
CA GLN A 378 13.07 -17.33 -8.71
C GLN A 378 13.08 -16.30 -7.57
N ASN A 379 13.28 -15.01 -7.88
CA ASN A 379 13.26 -13.94 -6.88
C ASN A 379 11.87 -13.74 -6.28
N LEU A 380 10.84 -13.70 -7.12
CA LEU A 380 9.45 -13.57 -6.69
C LEU A 380 9.02 -14.72 -5.77
N LYS A 381 9.41 -15.95 -6.10
CA LYS A 381 9.17 -17.13 -5.25
C LYS A 381 9.74 -16.96 -3.84
N THR A 382 10.95 -16.40 -3.74
CA THR A 382 11.58 -16.14 -2.43
C THR A 382 10.80 -15.12 -1.61
N ILE A 383 10.27 -14.07 -2.24
CA ILE A 383 9.57 -12.97 -1.56
C ILE A 383 8.12 -13.34 -1.21
N THR A 384 7.37 -13.94 -2.14
CA THR A 384 5.94 -14.19 -1.95
C THR A 384 5.65 -15.51 -1.23
N GLY A 385 6.58 -16.47 -1.26
CA GLY A 385 6.39 -17.79 -0.68
C GLY A 385 5.25 -18.61 -1.29
N LEU A 386 4.67 -18.16 -2.41
CA LEU A 386 3.57 -18.84 -3.10
C LEU A 386 4.09 -20.00 -3.99
N PRO A 387 3.33 -21.11 -4.12
CA PRO A 387 3.71 -22.24 -4.98
C PRO A 387 3.86 -21.87 -6.47
N GLU A 388 4.70 -22.63 -7.19
CA GLU A 388 5.20 -22.40 -8.56
C GLU A 388 4.15 -22.22 -9.67
N ASP A 389 2.91 -22.66 -9.48
CA ASP A 389 2.07 -23.04 -10.61
C ASP A 389 1.26 -21.86 -11.17
N SER A 390 1.92 -20.87 -11.77
CA SER A 390 1.46 -20.08 -12.94
C SER A 390 2.23 -18.77 -13.21
N GLU A 391 3.11 -18.32 -12.32
CA GLU A 391 3.73 -17.00 -12.46
C GLU A 391 4.74 -16.94 -13.63
N LEU A 392 4.54 -15.94 -14.50
CA LEU A 392 5.32 -15.67 -15.72
C LEU A 392 5.17 -16.75 -16.83
N SER A 393 4.15 -17.62 -16.75
CA SER A 393 3.89 -18.64 -17.76
C SER A 393 3.43 -18.05 -19.10
N GLN A 394 2.63 -16.99 -19.08
CA GLN A 394 2.20 -16.29 -20.29
C GLN A 394 3.35 -15.54 -20.93
N ALA A 395 4.20 -14.88 -20.14
CA ALA A 395 5.40 -14.23 -20.68
C ALA A 395 6.37 -15.25 -21.32
N GLN A 396 6.53 -16.43 -20.71
CA GLN A 396 7.35 -17.49 -21.29
C GLN A 396 6.73 -18.02 -22.59
N ALA A 397 5.42 -18.25 -22.61
CA ALA A 397 4.69 -18.66 -23.80
C ALA A 397 4.81 -17.62 -24.93
N TYR A 398 4.76 -16.33 -24.60
CA TYR A 398 4.94 -15.21 -25.52
C TYR A 398 6.31 -15.27 -26.20
N TYR A 399 7.41 -15.29 -25.43
CA TYR A 399 8.75 -15.30 -26.00
C TYR A 399 9.08 -16.61 -26.76
N ASN A 400 8.43 -17.72 -26.40
CA ASN A 400 8.53 -18.97 -27.17
C ASN A 400 7.86 -18.89 -28.56
N LEU A 401 6.98 -17.91 -28.81
CA LEU A 401 6.45 -17.67 -30.16
C LEU A 401 7.57 -17.32 -31.13
N PHE A 402 8.65 -16.65 -30.68
CA PHE A 402 9.76 -16.30 -31.55
C PHE A 402 10.33 -17.53 -32.27
N SER A 403 10.61 -18.60 -31.52
CA SER A 403 11.14 -19.86 -32.07
C SER A 403 10.14 -20.65 -32.91
N LEU A 404 8.84 -20.35 -32.81
CA LEU A 404 7.80 -20.94 -33.64
C LEU A 404 7.82 -20.38 -35.08
N GLY A 405 8.23 -19.12 -35.24
CA GLY A 405 8.22 -18.39 -36.51
C GLY A 405 6.84 -17.81 -36.89
N PRO A 406 6.79 -16.97 -37.94
CA PRO A 406 5.61 -16.17 -38.28
C PRO A 406 4.41 -16.99 -38.79
N THR A 407 4.62 -17.89 -39.75
CA THR A 407 3.52 -18.70 -40.32
C THR A 407 2.83 -19.57 -39.27
N PRO A 408 3.55 -20.39 -38.46
CA PRO A 408 2.88 -21.25 -37.50
C PRO A 408 2.31 -20.45 -36.30
N MET A 409 2.84 -19.26 -36.03
CA MET A 409 2.23 -18.32 -35.08
C MET A 409 0.86 -17.83 -35.57
N LEU A 410 0.74 -17.38 -36.81
CA LEU A 410 -0.53 -16.92 -37.40
C LEU A 410 -1.58 -18.05 -37.45
N GLU A 411 -1.17 -19.27 -37.79
CA GLU A 411 -2.04 -20.45 -37.74
C GLU A 411 -2.51 -20.76 -36.31
N ARG A 412 -1.64 -20.55 -35.31
CA ARG A 412 -2.00 -20.76 -33.90
C ARG A 412 -3.03 -19.74 -33.42
N ILE A 413 -2.92 -18.48 -33.84
CA ILE A 413 -3.87 -17.40 -33.46
C ILE A 413 -5.29 -17.77 -33.90
N ARG A 414 -5.47 -18.38 -35.07
CA ARG A 414 -6.78 -18.84 -35.59
C ARG A 414 -7.48 -19.86 -34.69
N ASN A 415 -6.73 -20.59 -33.87
CA ASN A 415 -7.25 -21.68 -33.04
C ASN A 415 -7.35 -21.29 -31.57
N ASP A 416 -6.37 -20.53 -31.06
CA ASP A 416 -6.26 -20.16 -29.65
C ASP A 416 -5.54 -18.81 -29.53
N GLN A 417 -6.33 -17.74 -29.51
CA GLN A 417 -5.82 -16.38 -29.31
C GLN A 417 -5.56 -16.13 -27.82
N VAL A 418 -4.28 -15.94 -27.49
CA VAL A 418 -3.83 -15.72 -26.11
C VAL A 418 -3.40 -14.27 -25.87
N PHE A 419 -2.89 -13.57 -26.90
CA PHE A 419 -2.30 -12.24 -26.81
C PHE A 419 -3.05 -11.18 -27.64
N GLY A 420 -2.74 -9.91 -27.38
CA GLY A 420 -3.27 -8.74 -28.09
C GLY A 420 -2.52 -8.40 -29.39
N PHE A 421 -3.00 -7.37 -30.10
CA PHE A 421 -2.65 -7.12 -31.52
C PHE A 421 -1.25 -6.58 -31.57
N GLU A 422 -1.04 -5.57 -30.75
CA GLU A 422 0.26 -4.95 -30.57
C GLU A 422 1.29 -5.96 -30.02
N GLU A 423 0.86 -6.95 -29.23
CA GLU A 423 1.77 -8.00 -28.71
C GLU A 423 2.18 -8.97 -29.82
N TYR A 424 1.23 -9.46 -30.64
CA TYR A 424 1.55 -10.31 -31.80
C TYR A 424 2.31 -9.56 -32.89
N LYS A 425 1.94 -8.30 -33.17
CA LYS A 425 2.67 -7.43 -34.10
C LYS A 425 4.10 -7.19 -33.64
N SER A 426 4.30 -6.90 -32.35
CA SER A 426 5.63 -6.78 -31.74
C SER A 426 6.46 -8.05 -31.95
N MET A 427 5.87 -9.22 -31.69
CA MET A 427 6.54 -10.51 -31.90
C MET A 427 6.87 -10.76 -33.38
N LEU A 428 5.94 -10.45 -34.30
CA LEU A 428 6.14 -10.57 -35.74
C LEU A 428 7.30 -9.69 -36.22
N ASN A 429 7.40 -8.45 -35.71
CA ASN A 429 8.53 -7.57 -36.01
C ASN A 429 9.86 -8.21 -35.59
N LEU A 430 9.91 -8.82 -34.39
CA LEU A 430 11.12 -9.49 -33.91
C LEU A 430 11.48 -10.69 -34.80
N GLN A 431 10.50 -11.55 -35.13
CA GLN A 431 10.70 -12.73 -35.97
C GLN A 431 11.20 -12.37 -37.38
N CYS A 432 10.67 -11.29 -37.96
CA CYS A 432 11.05 -10.81 -39.30
C CYS A 432 12.30 -9.91 -39.28
N GLY A 433 12.85 -9.58 -38.11
CA GLY A 433 14.00 -8.70 -37.97
C GLY A 433 13.73 -7.24 -38.38
N VAL A 434 12.49 -6.78 -38.25
CA VAL A 434 12.07 -5.40 -38.54
C VAL A 434 12.30 -4.53 -37.31
N ASP A 435 12.86 -3.33 -37.50
CA ASP A 435 13.04 -2.37 -36.40
C ASP A 435 11.69 -1.93 -35.86
N GLN A 436 11.37 -2.33 -34.63
CA GLN A 436 10.09 -1.99 -34.02
C GLN A 436 9.83 -0.48 -33.95
N ALA A 437 10.87 0.34 -33.73
CA ALA A 437 10.73 1.79 -33.66
C ALA A 437 10.38 2.44 -35.01
N LEU A 438 10.70 1.76 -36.11
CA LEU A 438 10.39 2.21 -37.47
C LEU A 438 9.10 1.58 -38.00
N ALA A 439 8.75 0.36 -37.57
CA ALA A 439 7.55 -0.36 -37.99
C ALA A 439 6.26 0.45 -37.74
N ASP A 440 6.22 1.28 -36.70
CA ASP A 440 5.09 2.18 -36.42
C ASP A 440 4.99 3.36 -37.40
N ASN A 441 6.10 3.72 -38.07
CA ASN A 441 6.22 4.87 -38.98
C ASN A 441 6.16 4.50 -40.47
N VAL A 442 6.27 3.21 -40.84
CA VAL A 442 6.32 2.73 -42.24
C VAL A 442 5.04 3.04 -43.04
N ARG A 443 3.95 3.48 -42.39
CA ARG A 443 2.71 3.90 -43.06
C ARG A 443 2.85 5.13 -43.98
N LEU A 444 3.97 5.88 -43.95
CA LEU A 444 4.05 7.19 -44.61
C LEU A 444 5.11 7.34 -45.72
N SER A 445 6.07 6.43 -45.86
CA SER A 445 7.16 6.58 -46.83
C SER A 445 7.16 5.42 -47.84
N GLY A 446 6.60 5.64 -49.03
CA GLY A 446 6.61 4.69 -50.15
C GLY A 446 8.00 4.44 -50.77
N ALA A 447 8.95 3.98 -49.95
CA ALA A 447 10.31 3.63 -50.36
C ALA A 447 10.35 2.23 -51.03
N PRO A 448 11.37 1.92 -51.85
CA PRO A 448 11.45 0.67 -52.60
C PRO A 448 11.59 -0.53 -51.65
N GLN A 449 10.69 -1.50 -51.78
CA GLN A 449 10.57 -2.68 -50.92
C GLN A 449 11.64 -3.74 -51.23
N GLN A 450 12.38 -4.18 -50.21
CA GLN A 450 13.21 -5.40 -50.29
C GLN A 450 12.33 -6.65 -50.18
N ALA A 451 12.83 -7.82 -50.59
CA ALA A 451 12.06 -9.07 -50.56
C ALA A 451 11.60 -9.45 -49.13
N SER A 452 12.42 -9.18 -48.11
CA SER A 452 12.07 -9.33 -46.69
C SER A 452 10.92 -8.42 -46.26
N ASP A 453 10.83 -7.23 -46.84
CA ASP A 453 9.75 -6.28 -46.54
C ASP A 453 8.42 -6.76 -47.11
N ARG A 454 8.44 -7.49 -48.24
CA ARG A 454 7.23 -8.04 -48.86
C ARG A 454 6.62 -9.16 -48.02
N GLU A 455 7.43 -10.13 -47.60
CA GLU A 455 6.97 -11.24 -46.74
C GLU A 455 6.44 -10.73 -45.40
N TYR A 456 7.13 -9.77 -44.78
CA TYR A 456 6.65 -9.11 -43.57
C TYR A 456 5.29 -8.41 -43.77
N ASN A 457 5.12 -7.68 -44.87
CA ASN A 457 3.84 -7.02 -45.19
C ASN A 457 2.71 -8.04 -45.38
N ASP A 458 2.96 -9.18 -46.02
CA ASP A 458 1.96 -10.25 -46.18
C ASP A 458 1.53 -10.82 -44.83
N TYR A 459 2.48 -11.11 -43.93
CA TYR A 459 2.18 -11.54 -42.56
C TYR A 459 1.40 -10.50 -41.75
N LEU A 460 1.72 -9.21 -41.91
CA LEU A 460 1.04 -8.12 -41.22
C LEU A 460 -0.40 -7.94 -41.73
N ILE A 461 -0.64 -8.10 -43.03
CA ILE A 461 -1.98 -8.10 -43.62
C ILE A 461 -2.80 -9.26 -43.05
N GLU A 462 -2.21 -10.46 -42.97
CA GLU A 462 -2.88 -11.62 -42.39
C GLU A 462 -3.21 -11.40 -40.91
N LEU A 463 -2.27 -10.86 -40.11
CA LEU A 463 -2.53 -10.52 -38.72
C LEU A 463 -3.67 -9.50 -38.57
N HIS A 464 -3.72 -8.49 -39.44
CA HIS A 464 -4.83 -7.53 -39.48
C HIS A 464 -6.17 -8.18 -39.85
N ALA A 465 -6.18 -9.14 -40.78
CA ALA A 465 -7.39 -9.87 -41.14
C ALA A 465 -7.91 -10.68 -39.94
N LEU A 466 -7.02 -11.40 -39.25
CA LEU A 466 -7.36 -12.15 -38.03
C LEU A 466 -7.92 -11.24 -36.92
N ALA A 467 -7.37 -10.02 -36.78
CA ALA A 467 -7.85 -9.07 -35.79
C ALA A 467 -9.23 -8.49 -36.09
N ILE A 468 -9.64 -8.44 -37.36
CA ILE A 468 -10.98 -7.98 -37.76
C ILE A 468 -12.02 -9.07 -37.51
N ASP A 469 -11.65 -10.34 -37.70
CA ASP A 469 -12.59 -11.45 -37.67
C ASP A 469 -12.89 -11.95 -36.23
N ASP A 470 -11.94 -11.87 -35.30
CA ASP A 470 -12.04 -12.59 -34.01
C ASP A 470 -12.01 -11.70 -32.74
N TRP A 471 -11.72 -10.40 -32.83
CA TRP A 471 -11.33 -9.59 -31.64
C TRP A 471 -12.41 -8.64 -31.11
N SER A 472 -13.67 -8.89 -31.47
CA SER A 472 -14.85 -8.13 -31.02
C SER A 472 -15.31 -8.49 -29.61
#